data_AF-A0A0J7AF97-F1
#
_entry.id   AF-A0A0J7AF97-F1
#
_cell.length_a   1.000
_cell.length_b   1.000
_cell.length_c   1.000
_cell.angle_alpha   90.00
_cell.angle_beta   90.00
_cell.angle_gamma   90.00
#
_symmetry.space_group_name_H-M   'P 1'
#
loop_
_entity.id
_entity.type
_entity.pdbx_description
1 polymer ?
#
loop_
_entity_poly.entity_id
_entity_poly.type
_entity_poly.pdbx_seq_one_letter_code
_entity_poly.pdbx_strand_id
1 'polypeptide(L)'
;METATSPAISQLSGYLRGLTQRLDPGTGWYGEFLRRDPQGLRACLEGAAMPPWDVVESLLGDLAGARGAEFAAREREYAARLRAAAVSVWDRLPGGAEELRTLLAAAAEQRAVSQAAARALTARLADTPDSAEADALTGELAWIHDDAARAASRHEDLGSRLSALGTPPEPLGSAGPRPAGTEPLSGAWAGAEEGGPVSGPLSGPVSGEPVSGVPRQREAGEERVGPPVGRAEGRWLRGARRAGGARYAGAAAAPPAPFVLPPAGPEGAAAPRGARFAP
;
A
#
# COMPACT_ATOMS: atom_id res chain seq x y z
N MET A 1 -20.49 -8.99 -15.53
CA MET A 1 -19.16 -9.01 -16.16
C MET A 1 -18.19 -9.51 -15.12
N GLU A 2 -17.79 -10.77 -15.22
CA GLU A 2 -16.69 -11.32 -14.41
C GLU A 2 -15.41 -10.63 -14.86
N THR A 3 -14.86 -9.74 -14.04
CA THR A 3 -13.51 -9.24 -14.26
C THR A 3 -12.58 -10.44 -14.21
N ALA A 4 -12.01 -10.82 -15.33
CA ALA A 4 -10.93 -11.81 -15.37
C ALA A 4 -9.78 -11.26 -14.52
N THR A 5 -9.73 -11.68 -13.25
CA THR A 5 -8.67 -11.31 -12.33
C THR A 5 -7.36 -11.74 -12.95
N SER A 6 -6.45 -10.79 -13.16
CA SER A 6 -5.14 -11.04 -13.77
C SER A 6 -4.51 -12.31 -13.18
N PRO A 7 -3.99 -13.24 -14.01
CA PRO A 7 -3.36 -14.47 -13.54
C PRO A 7 -2.32 -14.25 -12.43
N ALA A 8 -1.55 -13.16 -12.51
CA ALA A 8 -0.55 -12.81 -11.51
C ALA A 8 -1.18 -12.47 -10.14
N ILE A 9 -2.28 -11.73 -10.13
CA ILE A 9 -3.03 -11.39 -8.90
C ILE A 9 -3.66 -12.65 -8.29
N SER A 10 -4.25 -13.50 -9.14
CA SER A 10 -4.84 -14.77 -8.73
C SER A 10 -3.80 -15.74 -8.16
N GLN A 11 -2.60 -15.78 -8.73
CA GLN A 11 -1.50 -16.62 -8.25
C GLN A 11 -0.99 -16.16 -6.87
N LEU A 12 -0.79 -14.84 -6.69
CA LEU A 12 -0.41 -14.28 -5.38
C LEU A 12 -1.48 -14.56 -4.32
N SER A 13 -2.75 -14.29 -4.61
CA SER A 13 -3.84 -14.51 -3.64
C SER A 13 -4.00 -16.00 -3.30
N GLY A 14 -3.88 -16.89 -4.29
CA GLY A 14 -3.86 -18.34 -4.08
C GLY A 14 -2.71 -18.79 -3.20
N TYR A 15 -1.51 -18.28 -3.43
CA TYR A 15 -0.34 -18.53 -2.57
C TYR A 15 -0.59 -18.07 -1.13
N LEU A 16 -1.13 -16.85 -0.94
CA LEU A 16 -1.39 -16.32 0.40
C LEU A 16 -2.44 -17.13 1.15
N ARG A 17 -3.48 -17.64 0.47
CA ARG A 17 -4.44 -18.57 1.07
C ARG A 17 -3.76 -19.88 1.51
N GLY A 18 -2.91 -20.44 0.67
CA GLY A 18 -2.13 -21.64 1.03
C GLY A 18 -1.11 -21.38 2.15
N LEU A 19 -0.56 -20.18 2.23
CA LEU A 19 0.30 -19.74 3.34
C LEU A 19 -0.48 -19.68 4.64
N THR A 20 -1.60 -18.95 4.69
CA THR A 20 -2.37 -18.75 5.92
C THR A 20 -3.03 -20.03 6.44
N GLN A 21 -3.37 -20.99 5.58
CA GLN A 21 -3.82 -22.33 5.99
C GLN A 21 -2.78 -23.13 6.80
N ARG A 22 -1.50 -22.75 6.71
CA ARG A 22 -0.40 -23.39 7.44
C ARG A 22 -0.05 -22.66 8.75
N LEU A 23 -0.73 -21.56 9.06
CA LEU A 23 -0.48 -20.72 10.23
C LEU A 23 -1.62 -20.88 11.26
N ASP A 24 -1.28 -20.71 12.53
CA ASP A 24 -2.25 -20.75 13.62
C ASP A 24 -2.92 -19.36 13.78
N PRO A 25 -4.26 -19.26 13.61
CA PRO A 25 -4.99 -18.00 13.75
C PRO A 25 -5.06 -17.46 15.19
N GLY A 26 -4.71 -18.28 16.19
CA GLY A 26 -4.70 -17.89 17.61
C GLY A 26 -3.40 -17.23 18.08
N THR A 27 -2.34 -17.23 17.25
CA THR A 27 -1.01 -16.76 17.64
C THR A 27 -0.29 -16.02 16.50
N GLY A 28 0.89 -15.48 16.81
CA GLY A 28 1.77 -14.81 15.86
C GLY A 28 1.15 -13.56 15.22
N TRP A 29 1.77 -13.13 14.12
CA TRP A 29 1.31 -11.98 13.35
C TRP A 29 0.01 -12.27 12.59
N TYR A 30 -0.20 -13.49 12.12
CA TYR A 30 -1.44 -13.89 11.45
C TYR A 30 -2.66 -13.66 12.35
N GLY A 31 -2.60 -14.09 13.61
CA GLY A 31 -3.65 -13.84 14.60
C GLY A 31 -3.84 -12.35 14.91
N GLU A 32 -2.75 -11.58 15.04
CA GLU A 32 -2.85 -10.12 15.26
C GLU A 32 -3.52 -9.42 14.06
N PHE A 33 -3.16 -9.79 12.84
CA PHE A 33 -3.76 -9.25 11.63
C PHE A 33 -5.26 -9.57 11.52
N LEU A 34 -5.66 -10.80 11.87
CA LEU A 34 -7.07 -11.17 11.96
C LEU A 34 -7.83 -10.33 12.98
N ARG A 35 -7.21 -9.97 14.11
CA ARG A 35 -7.84 -9.12 15.14
C ARG A 35 -7.88 -7.64 14.75
N ARG A 36 -6.81 -7.10 14.15
CA ARG A 36 -6.70 -5.67 13.85
C ARG A 36 -7.45 -5.27 12.58
N ASP A 37 -7.37 -6.09 11.53
CA ASP A 37 -8.00 -5.80 10.24
C ASP A 37 -8.41 -7.07 9.48
N PRO A 38 -9.47 -7.77 9.94
CA PRO A 38 -9.93 -8.99 9.28
C PRO A 38 -10.41 -8.74 7.85
N GLN A 39 -10.93 -7.55 7.56
CA GLN A 39 -11.43 -7.20 6.23
C GLN A 39 -10.29 -6.90 5.26
N GLY A 40 -9.27 -6.16 5.69
CA GLY A 40 -8.08 -5.92 4.87
C GLY A 40 -7.32 -7.21 4.58
N LEU A 41 -7.21 -8.12 5.55
CA LEU A 41 -6.59 -9.43 5.31
C LEU A 41 -7.42 -10.25 4.32
N ARG A 42 -8.75 -10.30 4.49
CA ARG A 42 -9.65 -10.98 3.54
C ARG A 42 -9.50 -10.44 2.12
N ALA A 43 -9.48 -9.12 1.95
CA ALA A 43 -9.31 -8.49 0.64
C ALA A 43 -7.98 -8.91 -0.03
N CYS A 44 -6.88 -9.02 0.72
CA CYS A 44 -5.61 -9.53 0.19
C CYS A 44 -5.71 -11.01 -0.23
N LEU A 45 -6.36 -11.83 0.59
CA LEU A 45 -6.56 -13.26 0.32
C LEU A 45 -7.51 -13.51 -0.86
N GLU A 46 -8.40 -12.58 -1.17
CA GLU A 46 -9.32 -12.65 -2.31
C GLU A 46 -8.73 -11.99 -3.57
N GLY A 47 -7.56 -11.35 -3.48
CA GLY A 47 -6.95 -10.61 -4.58
C GLY A 47 -7.65 -9.27 -4.88
N ALA A 48 -8.47 -8.78 -3.96
CA ALA A 48 -9.17 -7.50 -4.03
C ALA A 48 -8.35 -6.32 -3.46
N ALA A 49 -7.18 -6.59 -2.88
CA ALA A 49 -6.21 -5.60 -2.44
C ALA A 49 -4.78 -6.15 -2.64
N MET A 50 -3.80 -5.30 -2.91
CA MET A 50 -2.40 -5.70 -2.93
C MET A 50 -1.88 -5.79 -1.49
N PRO A 51 -1.35 -6.95 -1.02
CA PRO A 51 -0.79 -7.04 0.32
C PRO A 51 0.45 -6.14 0.46
N PRO A 52 0.55 -5.35 1.53
CA PRO A 52 1.80 -4.71 1.92
C PRO A 52 2.90 -5.75 2.11
N TRP A 53 4.13 -5.46 1.67
CA TRP A 53 5.22 -6.42 1.80
C TRP A 53 5.51 -6.76 3.26
N ASP A 54 5.48 -5.77 4.17
CA ASP A 54 5.68 -5.98 5.61
C ASP A 54 4.71 -6.99 6.24
N VAL A 55 3.48 -7.08 5.71
CA VAL A 55 2.48 -8.06 6.14
C VAL A 55 2.89 -9.45 5.67
N VAL A 56 3.28 -9.60 4.40
CA VAL A 56 3.77 -10.88 3.84
C VAL A 56 5.00 -11.37 4.59
N GLU A 57 5.95 -10.48 4.89
CA GLU A 57 7.16 -10.82 5.64
C GLU A 57 6.86 -11.29 7.07
N SER A 58 5.81 -10.75 7.69
CA SER A 58 5.39 -11.15 9.04
C SER A 58 4.75 -12.54 9.02
N LEU A 59 3.90 -12.83 8.03
CA LEU A 59 3.32 -14.16 7.83
C LEU A 59 4.40 -15.22 7.54
N LEU A 60 5.42 -14.86 6.78
CA LEU A 60 6.60 -15.71 6.56
C LEU A 60 7.45 -15.88 7.82
N GLY A 61 7.46 -14.90 8.72
CA GLY A 61 8.06 -15.01 10.05
C GLY A 61 7.33 -16.03 10.92
N ASP A 62 6.00 -15.98 10.95
CA ASP A 62 5.18 -17.00 11.64
C ASP A 62 5.43 -18.39 11.06
N LEU A 63 5.53 -18.50 9.72
CA LEU A 63 5.88 -19.74 9.04
C LEU A 63 7.25 -20.27 9.46
N ALA A 64 8.25 -19.39 9.66
CA ALA A 64 9.57 -19.79 10.14
C ALA A 64 9.48 -20.43 11.53
N GLY A 65 8.62 -19.91 12.42
CA GLY A 65 8.35 -20.50 13.73
C GLY A 65 7.69 -21.89 13.63
N ALA A 66 6.84 -22.11 12.64
CA ALA A 66 6.10 -23.36 12.46
C ALA A 66 6.85 -24.44 11.64
N ARG A 67 7.68 -24.05 10.67
CA ARG A 67 8.28 -24.92 9.66
C ARG A 67 9.81 -24.81 9.52
N GLY A 68 10.43 -23.91 10.29
CA GLY A 68 11.88 -23.67 10.28
C GLY A 68 12.31 -22.54 9.36
N ALA A 69 13.44 -21.92 9.70
CA ALA A 69 13.96 -20.72 9.05
C ALA A 69 14.34 -20.92 7.57
N GLU A 70 14.96 -22.06 7.24
CA GLU A 70 15.36 -22.36 5.85
C GLU A 70 14.16 -22.49 4.90
N PHE A 71 13.09 -23.13 5.36
CA PHE A 71 11.86 -23.25 4.59
C PHE A 71 11.23 -21.88 4.35
N ALA A 72 11.13 -21.06 5.39
CA ALA A 72 10.59 -19.71 5.29
C ALA A 72 11.43 -18.79 4.39
N ALA A 73 12.75 -18.96 4.33
CA ALA A 73 13.62 -18.20 3.44
C ALA A 73 13.31 -18.49 1.96
N ARG A 74 13.13 -19.78 1.59
CA ARG A 74 12.72 -20.16 0.23
C ARG A 74 11.33 -19.62 -0.13
N GLU A 75 10.39 -19.72 0.80
CA GLU A 75 9.03 -19.19 0.63
C GLU A 75 9.04 -17.65 0.51
N ARG A 76 9.94 -16.95 1.19
CA ARG A 76 10.12 -15.49 1.07
C ARG A 76 10.54 -15.09 -0.34
N GLU A 77 11.54 -15.74 -0.91
CA GLU A 77 11.96 -15.47 -2.28
C GLU A 77 10.85 -15.74 -3.28
N TYR A 78 10.12 -16.84 -3.10
CA TYR A 78 8.98 -17.17 -3.96
C TYR A 78 7.85 -16.14 -3.85
N ALA A 79 7.47 -15.76 -2.63
CA ALA A 79 6.47 -14.72 -2.37
C ALA A 79 6.86 -13.37 -2.97
N ALA A 80 8.14 -12.99 -2.89
CA ALA A 80 8.65 -11.75 -3.46
C ALA A 80 8.44 -11.72 -4.98
N ARG A 81 8.75 -12.82 -5.68
CA ARG A 81 8.55 -12.94 -7.14
C ARG A 81 7.07 -12.85 -7.52
N LEU A 82 6.20 -13.56 -6.81
CA LEU A 82 4.75 -13.51 -7.03
C LEU A 82 4.20 -12.10 -6.83
N ARG A 83 4.62 -11.45 -5.75
CA ARG A 83 4.19 -10.08 -5.44
C ARG A 83 4.68 -9.10 -6.50
N ALA A 84 5.94 -9.16 -6.91
CA ALA A 84 6.48 -8.28 -7.94
C ALA A 84 5.67 -8.38 -9.26
N ALA A 85 5.36 -9.60 -9.70
CA ALA A 85 4.52 -9.81 -10.89
C ALA A 85 3.12 -9.20 -10.71
N ALA A 86 2.46 -9.46 -9.58
CA ALA A 86 1.12 -8.97 -9.30
C ALA A 86 1.08 -7.44 -9.17
N VAL A 87 2.03 -6.83 -8.46
CA VAL A 87 2.21 -5.38 -8.31
C VAL A 87 2.33 -4.70 -9.67
N SER A 88 3.14 -5.27 -10.58
CA SER A 88 3.32 -4.69 -11.91
C SER A 88 2.00 -4.57 -12.67
N VAL A 89 1.10 -5.55 -12.53
CA VAL A 89 -0.22 -5.52 -13.16
C VAL A 89 -1.16 -4.60 -12.40
N TRP A 90 -1.16 -4.67 -11.06
CA TRP A 90 -2.03 -3.87 -10.21
C TRP A 90 -1.85 -2.37 -10.42
N ASP A 91 -0.60 -1.92 -10.42
CA ASP A 91 -0.24 -0.51 -10.46
C ASP A 91 -0.51 0.13 -11.84
N ARG A 92 -0.59 -0.68 -12.90
CA ARG A 92 -0.96 -0.25 -14.26
C ARG A 92 -2.46 -0.21 -14.52
N LEU A 93 -3.30 -0.61 -13.56
CA LEU A 93 -4.74 -0.50 -13.71
C LEU A 93 -5.15 0.99 -13.74
N PRO A 94 -6.29 1.34 -14.38
CA PRO A 94 -6.76 2.72 -14.41
C PRO A 94 -6.85 3.32 -13.01
N GLY A 95 -6.21 4.48 -12.80
CA GLY A 95 -6.12 5.17 -11.51
C GLY A 95 -5.05 4.64 -10.54
N GLY A 96 -4.24 3.64 -10.93
CA GLY A 96 -3.23 3.03 -10.07
C GLY A 96 -2.16 4.01 -9.59
N ALA A 97 -1.74 4.96 -10.42
CA ALA A 97 -0.76 5.97 -10.03
C ALA A 97 -1.33 6.96 -8.99
N GLU A 98 -2.58 7.41 -9.15
CA GLU A 98 -3.30 8.26 -8.20
C GLU A 98 -3.52 7.54 -6.87
N GLU A 99 -3.87 6.26 -6.93
CA GLU A 99 -4.01 5.41 -5.76
C GLU A 99 -2.68 5.27 -5.02
N LEU A 100 -1.58 4.94 -5.70
CA LEU A 100 -0.24 4.88 -5.10
C LEU A 100 0.15 6.19 -4.39
N ARG A 101 -0.10 7.35 -5.02
CA ARG A 101 0.16 8.66 -4.39
C ARG A 101 -0.67 8.85 -3.12
N THR A 102 -1.94 8.44 -3.14
CA THR A 102 -2.83 8.50 -1.98
C THR A 102 -2.32 7.60 -0.84
N LEU A 103 -1.92 6.38 -1.15
CA LEU A 103 -1.40 5.42 -0.19
C LEU A 103 -0.05 5.90 0.39
N LEU A 104 0.81 6.48 -0.45
CA LEU A 104 2.10 7.03 -0.03
C LEU A 104 1.93 8.18 0.97
N ALA A 105 1.01 9.10 0.68
CA ALA A 105 0.65 10.18 1.61
C ALA A 105 0.11 9.65 2.93
N ALA A 106 -0.77 8.65 2.89
CA ALA A 106 -1.30 8.00 4.10
C ALA A 106 -0.20 7.30 4.91
N ALA A 107 0.76 6.64 4.27
CA ALA A 107 1.90 6.02 4.94
C ALA A 107 2.80 7.06 5.62
N ALA A 108 3.02 8.22 4.98
CA ALA A 108 3.78 9.33 5.55
C ALA A 108 3.06 9.92 6.78
N GLU A 109 1.75 10.15 6.70
CA GLU A 109 0.93 10.64 7.81
C GLU A 109 0.96 9.65 8.98
N GLN A 110 0.73 8.36 8.72
CA GLN A 110 0.75 7.32 9.75
C GLN A 110 2.11 7.25 10.45
N ARG A 111 3.22 7.39 9.70
CA ARG A 111 4.57 7.44 10.27
C ARG A 111 4.73 8.66 11.18
N ALA A 112 4.29 9.84 10.75
CA ALA A 112 4.38 11.06 11.55
C ALA A 112 3.57 10.96 12.85
N VAL A 113 2.34 10.44 12.77
CA VAL A 113 1.47 10.20 13.94
C VAL A 113 2.11 9.21 14.91
N SER A 114 2.61 8.08 14.41
CA SER A 114 3.24 7.05 15.25
C SER A 114 4.51 7.58 15.93
N GLN A 115 5.33 8.36 15.23
CA GLN A 115 6.51 9.00 15.81
C GLN A 115 6.16 10.06 16.87
N ALA A 116 5.10 10.84 16.67
CA ALA A 116 4.62 11.79 17.66
C ALA A 116 4.10 11.09 18.92
N ALA A 117 3.34 10.00 18.75
CA ALA A 117 2.86 9.18 19.85
C ALA A 117 4.02 8.53 20.62
N ALA A 118 5.04 8.00 19.93
CA ALA A 118 6.22 7.43 20.57
C ALA A 118 6.92 8.47 21.46
N ARG A 119 7.16 9.69 20.97
CA ARG A 119 7.77 10.76 21.76
C ARG A 119 6.95 11.10 23.00
N ALA A 120 5.62 11.18 22.87
CA ALA A 120 4.73 11.48 23.99
C ALA A 120 4.76 10.36 25.05
N LEU A 121 4.77 9.10 24.64
CA LEU A 121 4.86 7.97 25.58
C LEU A 121 6.23 7.87 26.23
N THR A 122 7.31 8.12 25.49
CA THR A 122 8.66 8.16 26.07
C THR A 122 8.79 9.24 27.14
N ALA A 123 8.21 10.42 26.92
CA ALA A 123 8.20 11.49 27.93
C ALA A 123 7.42 11.06 29.18
N ARG A 124 6.23 10.46 29.01
CA ARG A 124 5.44 9.94 30.13
C ARG A 124 6.18 8.86 30.92
N LEU A 125 6.79 7.90 30.21
CA LEU A 125 7.55 6.81 30.83
C LEU A 125 8.71 7.34 31.70
N ALA A 126 9.36 8.43 31.29
CA ALA A 126 10.44 9.05 32.06
C ALA A 126 9.96 9.66 33.39
N ASP A 127 8.70 10.10 33.46
CA ASP A 127 8.10 10.72 34.64
C ASP A 127 7.33 9.71 35.53
N THR A 128 7.17 8.46 35.09
CA THR A 128 6.39 7.44 35.81
C THR A 128 7.22 6.78 36.93
N PRO A 129 6.83 6.95 38.21
CA PRO A 129 7.51 6.29 39.32
C PRO A 129 6.97 4.87 39.60
N ASP A 130 5.80 4.53 39.06
CA ASP A 130 5.16 3.22 39.24
C ASP A 130 5.71 2.21 38.23
N SER A 131 6.33 1.14 38.72
CA SER A 131 6.88 0.07 37.88
C SER A 131 5.82 -0.63 37.03
N ALA A 132 4.60 -0.81 37.53
CA ALA A 132 3.55 -1.50 36.79
C ALA A 132 3.03 -0.64 35.62
N GLU A 133 2.89 0.67 35.84
CA GLU A 133 2.56 1.62 34.77
C GLU A 133 3.72 1.73 33.77
N ALA A 134 4.98 1.74 34.24
CA ALA A 134 6.15 1.78 33.38
C ALA A 134 6.24 0.55 32.45
N ASP A 135 5.93 -0.64 32.96
CA ASP A 135 5.89 -1.87 32.14
C ASP A 135 4.77 -1.81 31.08
N ALA A 136 3.59 -1.32 31.46
CA ALA A 136 2.48 -1.14 30.53
C ALA A 136 2.81 -0.13 29.42
N LEU A 137 3.43 1.01 29.79
CA LEU A 137 3.89 2.04 28.85
C LEU A 137 5.00 1.52 27.93
N THR A 138 5.92 0.71 28.44
CA THR A 138 6.98 0.07 27.65
C THR A 138 6.40 -0.87 26.60
N GLY A 139 5.42 -1.69 27.00
CA GLY A 139 4.69 -2.55 26.06
C GLY A 139 3.93 -1.75 24.99
N GLU A 140 3.28 -0.65 25.35
CA GLU A 140 2.62 0.22 24.39
C GLU A 140 3.61 0.91 23.43
N LEU A 141 4.76 1.36 23.95
CA LEU A 141 5.81 1.97 23.16
C LEU A 141 6.38 1.00 22.14
N ALA A 142 6.64 -0.26 22.52
CA ALA A 142 7.09 -1.31 21.59
C ALA A 142 6.11 -1.51 20.41
N TRP A 143 4.81 -1.47 20.68
CA TRP A 143 3.79 -1.51 19.63
C TRP A 143 3.82 -0.30 18.70
N ILE A 144 3.97 0.90 19.24
CA ILE A 144 4.05 2.13 18.44
C ILE A 144 5.30 2.10 17.56
N HIS A 145 6.43 1.60 18.07
CA HIS A 145 7.64 1.42 17.28
C HIS A 145 7.45 0.43 16.14
N ASP A 146 6.78 -0.70 16.36
CA ASP A 146 6.47 -1.64 15.27
C ASP A 146 5.54 -1.01 14.22
N ASP A 147 4.46 -0.33 14.65
CA ASP A 147 3.54 0.35 13.74
C ASP A 147 4.26 1.43 12.91
N ALA A 148 5.20 2.18 13.52
CA ALA A 148 6.03 3.17 12.84
C ALA A 148 6.99 2.53 11.83
N ALA A 149 7.62 1.40 12.18
CA ALA A 149 8.51 0.66 11.29
C ALA A 149 7.74 0.10 10.07
N ARG A 150 6.53 -0.43 10.29
CA ARG A 150 5.64 -0.88 9.21
C ARG A 150 5.22 0.27 8.29
N ALA A 151 4.87 1.42 8.86
CA ALA A 151 4.53 2.61 8.07
C ALA A 151 5.72 3.09 7.21
N ALA A 152 6.94 3.05 7.75
CA ALA A 152 8.16 3.38 7.00
C ALA A 152 8.42 2.39 5.84
N SER A 153 8.34 1.08 6.12
CA SER A 153 8.50 0.04 5.08
C SER A 153 7.48 0.20 3.94
N ARG A 154 6.22 0.52 4.27
CA ARG A 154 5.18 0.79 3.26
C ARG A 154 5.47 2.04 2.45
N HIS A 155 5.93 3.10 3.10
CA HIS A 155 6.31 4.32 2.40
C HIS A 155 7.43 4.05 1.38
N GLU A 156 8.44 3.26 1.76
CA GLU A 156 9.54 2.86 0.87
C GLU A 156 9.04 2.00 -0.30
N ASP A 157 8.20 0.97 -0.03
CA ASP A 157 7.61 0.12 -1.07
C ASP A 157 6.76 0.93 -2.06
N LEU A 158 5.86 1.78 -1.56
CA LEU A 158 4.99 2.61 -2.38
C LEU A 158 5.76 3.65 -3.19
N GLY A 159 6.81 4.24 -2.61
CA GLY A 159 7.71 5.15 -3.32
C GLY A 159 8.42 4.44 -4.48
N SER A 160 8.97 3.24 -4.22
CA SER A 160 9.62 2.42 -5.25
C SER A 160 8.66 2.05 -6.39
N ARG A 161 7.43 1.62 -6.05
CA ARG A 161 6.38 1.29 -7.01
C ARG A 161 5.99 2.47 -7.89
N LEU A 162 5.79 3.64 -7.27
CA LEU A 162 5.44 4.86 -8.00
C LEU A 162 6.58 5.30 -8.94
N SER A 163 7.83 5.20 -8.51
CA SER A 163 8.99 5.46 -9.38
C SER A 163 9.03 4.50 -10.57
N ALA A 164 8.78 3.21 -10.35
CA ALA A 164 8.78 2.19 -11.42
C ALA A 164 7.69 2.40 -12.47
N LEU A 165 6.55 3.03 -12.12
CA LEU A 165 5.52 3.40 -13.10
C LEU A 165 5.94 4.57 -14.01
N GLY A 166 6.76 5.48 -13.49
CA GLY A 166 7.21 6.67 -14.24
C GLY A 166 8.39 6.41 -15.17
N THR A 167 9.09 5.29 -15.00
CA THR A 167 10.18 4.88 -15.88
C THR A 167 9.62 4.14 -17.09
N PRO A 168 9.83 4.62 -18.33
CA PRO A 168 9.54 3.82 -19.52
C PRO A 168 10.23 2.47 -19.39
N PRO A 169 9.62 1.35 -19.83
CA PRO A 169 10.34 0.09 -19.84
C PRO A 169 11.61 0.30 -20.65
N GLU A 170 12.77 0.18 -19.98
CA GLU A 170 14.06 0.10 -20.67
C GLU A 170 13.88 -0.92 -21.80
N PRO A 171 14.10 -0.53 -23.07
CA PRO A 171 14.05 -1.51 -24.14
C PRO A 171 15.08 -2.56 -23.76
N LEU A 172 14.61 -3.79 -23.51
CA LEU A 172 15.48 -4.94 -23.26
C LEU A 172 16.54 -4.91 -24.34
N GLY A 173 17.75 -4.51 -23.96
CA GLY A 173 18.85 -4.38 -24.87
C GLY A 173 19.03 -5.73 -25.54
N SER A 174 18.71 -5.78 -26.84
CA SER A 174 19.28 -6.78 -27.72
C SER A 174 20.79 -6.67 -27.57
N ALA A 175 21.36 -7.48 -26.68
CA ALA A 175 22.75 -7.87 -26.71
C ALA A 175 22.94 -8.75 -27.97
N GLY A 176 22.78 -8.12 -29.14
CA GLY A 176 23.31 -8.64 -30.38
C GLY A 176 24.84 -8.61 -30.28
N PRO A 177 25.55 -9.65 -30.72
CA PRO A 177 27.01 -9.61 -30.78
C PRO A 177 27.41 -8.45 -31.69
N ARG A 178 28.19 -7.51 -31.14
CA ARG A 178 28.80 -6.42 -31.91
C ARG A 178 29.91 -7.03 -32.79
N PRO A 179 29.81 -7.02 -34.14
CA PRO A 179 30.97 -7.33 -34.94
C PRO A 179 31.92 -6.13 -34.90
N ALA A 180 33.19 -6.44 -34.67
CA ALA A 180 34.30 -5.52 -34.82
C ALA A 180 34.60 -5.30 -36.33
N GLY A 181 35.06 -4.10 -36.69
CA GLY A 181 35.45 -3.68 -38.03
C GLY A 181 34.36 -2.86 -38.72
N THR A 182 34.61 -1.75 -39.40
CA THR A 182 35.84 -1.21 -40.00
C THR A 182 35.55 0.27 -40.31
N GLU A 183 36.50 1.18 -40.10
CA GLU A 183 36.43 2.52 -40.72
C GLU A 183 36.44 2.40 -42.26
N PRO A 184 35.87 3.40 -42.96
CA PRO A 184 36.80 4.22 -43.74
C PRO A 184 36.51 5.73 -43.73
N LEU A 185 37.62 6.46 -43.87
CA LEU A 185 37.75 7.87 -44.20
C LEU A 185 37.15 8.25 -45.58
N SER A 186 36.78 9.54 -45.66
CA SER A 186 36.87 10.45 -46.82
C SER A 186 35.61 10.70 -47.67
N GLY A 187 35.29 11.98 -47.85
CA GLY A 187 34.38 12.47 -48.88
C GLY A 187 33.75 13.83 -48.61
N ALA A 188 34.54 14.90 -48.64
CA ALA A 188 34.06 16.28 -48.66
C ALA A 188 33.46 16.65 -50.04
N TRP A 189 32.30 17.30 -50.08
CA TRP A 189 31.91 18.26 -51.14
C TRP A 189 30.97 19.33 -50.57
N ALA A 190 31.25 20.57 -50.95
CA ALA A 190 30.57 21.80 -50.57
C ALA A 190 29.52 22.24 -51.61
N GLY A 191 28.61 23.13 -51.19
CA GLY A 191 27.72 23.95 -52.02
C GLY A 191 26.51 24.41 -51.19
N ALA A 192 26.48 25.60 -50.58
CA ALA A 192 26.28 26.93 -51.18
C ALA A 192 24.87 27.09 -51.81
N GLU A 193 23.94 27.73 -51.08
CA GLU A 193 23.19 28.96 -51.48
C GLU A 193 21.74 28.53 -51.83
N GLU A 194 20.65 29.28 -51.77
CA GLU A 194 20.21 30.63 -51.41
C GLU A 194 18.65 30.54 -51.46
N GLY A 195 17.92 31.50 -50.87
CA GLY A 195 16.54 31.76 -51.30
C GLY A 195 15.49 31.88 -50.20
N GLY A 196 15.28 33.13 -49.76
CA GLY A 196 14.18 33.56 -48.91
C GLY A 196 12.83 33.76 -49.65
N PRO A 197 11.91 34.59 -49.12
CA PRO A 197 10.48 34.25 -48.92
C PRO A 197 9.50 35.00 -49.85
N VAL A 198 8.24 34.53 -49.94
CA VAL A 198 7.11 35.33 -50.50
C VAL A 198 5.77 35.06 -49.78
N SER A 199 5.30 36.12 -49.11
CA SER A 199 3.96 36.73 -48.99
C SER A 199 2.64 35.99 -49.31
N GLY A 200 1.64 36.22 -48.45
CA GLY A 200 0.20 35.96 -48.64
C GLY A 200 -0.52 36.94 -49.59
N PRO A 201 -1.87 36.93 -49.69
CA PRO A 201 -2.73 37.94 -49.02
C PRO A 201 -4.15 37.44 -48.59
N LEU A 202 -4.76 37.88 -47.47
CA LEU A 202 -5.65 39.05 -47.20
C LEU A 202 -7.16 38.73 -47.06
N SER A 203 -7.68 39.09 -45.86
CA SER A 203 -8.91 39.86 -45.56
C SER A 203 -10.33 39.22 -45.54
N GLY A 204 -11.02 39.43 -44.40
CA GLY A 204 -12.44 39.13 -44.08
C GLY A 204 -13.46 40.14 -44.64
N PRO A 205 -14.51 40.65 -43.93
CA PRO A 205 -15.10 40.35 -42.61
C PRO A 205 -16.66 40.24 -42.61
N VAL A 206 -17.31 40.07 -41.44
CA VAL A 206 -18.46 40.87 -40.92
C VAL A 206 -19.23 40.16 -39.78
N SER A 207 -19.55 40.97 -38.77
CA SER A 207 -20.11 40.73 -37.44
C SER A 207 -21.65 40.71 -37.35
N GLY A 208 -22.17 40.27 -36.19
CA GLY A 208 -23.45 40.71 -35.60
C GLY A 208 -24.30 39.55 -35.02
N GLU A 209 -24.19 39.19 -33.74
CA GLU A 209 -24.89 39.73 -32.54
C GLU A 209 -26.21 39.00 -32.18
N PRO A 210 -26.68 39.06 -30.90
CA PRO A 210 -27.11 37.88 -30.14
C PRO A 210 -28.62 37.84 -29.81
N VAL A 211 -29.11 36.69 -29.31
CA VAL A 211 -30.41 36.64 -28.62
C VAL A 211 -30.36 35.73 -27.39
N SER A 212 -30.77 36.31 -26.27
CA SER A 212 -30.95 35.72 -24.94
C SER A 212 -32.30 35.00 -24.84
N GLY A 213 -32.40 33.90 -24.07
CA GLY A 213 -33.68 33.25 -23.77
C GLY A 213 -33.65 31.94 -22.96
N VAL A 214 -33.62 32.06 -21.63
CA VAL A 214 -34.34 31.28 -20.58
C VAL A 214 -34.20 29.73 -20.49
N PRO A 215 -34.02 29.15 -19.28
CA PRO A 215 -33.57 27.76 -19.10
C PRO A 215 -34.71 26.74 -19.15
N ARG A 216 -34.45 25.59 -19.79
CA ARG A 216 -35.30 24.40 -19.66
C ARG A 216 -34.67 23.43 -18.66
N GLN A 217 -35.33 23.29 -17.52
CA GLN A 217 -35.30 22.11 -16.67
C GLN A 217 -35.43 20.86 -17.55
N ARG A 218 -34.39 20.02 -17.56
CA ARG A 218 -34.49 18.64 -18.01
C ARG A 218 -33.96 17.77 -16.89
N GLU A 219 -34.89 17.20 -16.15
CA GLU A 219 -34.68 16.04 -15.30
C GLU A 219 -34.15 14.93 -16.20
N ALA A 220 -32.83 14.76 -16.20
CA ALA A 220 -32.16 13.56 -16.64
C ALA A 220 -31.62 12.92 -15.37
N GLY A 221 -32.15 11.75 -15.05
CA GLY A 221 -31.76 10.99 -13.87
C GLY A 221 -30.25 10.94 -13.78
N GLU A 222 -29.73 11.52 -12.70
CA GLU A 222 -28.42 11.19 -12.16
C GLU A 222 -28.46 9.69 -11.85
N GLU A 223 -28.13 8.88 -12.85
CA GLU A 223 -27.43 7.64 -12.63
C GLU A 223 -26.14 8.05 -11.92
N ARG A 224 -26.23 8.13 -10.59
CA ARG A 224 -25.08 8.19 -9.70
C ARG A 224 -24.25 6.97 -10.02
N VAL A 225 -23.34 7.15 -10.97
CA VAL A 225 -22.08 6.42 -11.00
C VAL A 225 -21.47 6.72 -9.65
N GLY A 226 -21.69 5.79 -8.71
CA GLY A 226 -21.04 5.84 -7.41
C GLY A 226 -19.55 6.01 -7.62
N PRO A 227 -18.83 6.67 -6.70
CA PRO A 227 -17.39 6.76 -6.80
C PRO A 227 -16.83 5.34 -7.02
N PRO A 228 -15.82 5.16 -7.90
CA PRO A 228 -15.22 3.85 -8.09
C PRO A 228 -14.87 3.32 -6.72
N VAL A 229 -15.34 2.11 -6.41
CA VAL A 229 -15.11 1.44 -5.13
C VAL A 229 -13.60 1.46 -4.93
N GLY A 230 -13.11 2.39 -4.09
CA GLY A 230 -11.69 2.50 -3.81
C GLY A 230 -11.23 1.17 -3.26
N ARG A 231 -10.28 0.54 -3.94
CA ARG A 231 -9.73 -0.75 -3.54
C ARG A 231 -9.32 -0.66 -2.07
N ALA A 232 -9.65 -1.71 -1.32
CA ALA A 232 -9.75 -1.71 0.13
C ALA A 232 -8.41 -1.64 0.90
N GLU A 233 -7.33 -1.11 0.31
CA GLU A 233 -6.02 -0.96 0.97
C GLU A 233 -6.07 0.01 2.16
N GLY A 234 -7.11 0.85 2.23
CA GLY A 234 -7.23 1.95 3.19
C GLY A 234 -7.35 1.59 4.68
N ARG A 235 -7.62 0.33 5.08
CA ARG A 235 -7.70 0.01 6.53
C ARG A 235 -6.34 -0.31 7.17
N TRP A 236 -5.42 -0.91 6.43
CA TRP A 236 -4.05 -1.12 6.88
C TRP A 236 -3.29 0.20 7.07
N LEU A 237 -3.60 1.20 6.25
CA LEU A 237 -2.91 2.49 6.22
C LEU A 237 -3.57 3.57 7.07
N ARG A 238 -4.90 3.52 7.29
CA ARG A 238 -5.60 4.43 8.20
C ARG A 238 -5.68 3.83 9.60
N GLY A 239 -4.50 3.60 10.18
CA GLY A 239 -4.26 2.93 11.46
C GLY A 239 -5.54 2.74 12.27
N ALA A 240 -6.03 1.50 12.34
CA ALA A 240 -7.18 1.17 13.16
C ALA A 240 -6.92 1.72 14.57
N ARG A 241 -7.53 2.87 14.88
CA ARG A 241 -7.54 3.42 16.23
C ARG A 241 -8.01 2.27 17.09
N ARG A 242 -7.19 1.81 18.03
CA ARG A 242 -7.54 0.69 18.90
C ARG A 242 -8.94 0.95 19.45
N ALA A 243 -9.92 0.16 19.04
CA ALA A 243 -11.16 0.01 19.78
C ALA A 243 -10.80 -0.81 21.04
N GLY A 244 -10.19 -0.15 22.02
CA GLY A 244 -9.67 -0.79 23.22
C GLY A 244 -8.57 -0.06 23.98
N GLY A 245 -8.11 1.12 23.51
CA GLY A 245 -7.01 1.85 24.16
C GLY A 245 -7.30 3.31 24.49
N ALA A 246 -8.56 3.76 24.42
CA ALA A 246 -8.95 5.11 24.80
C ALA A 246 -9.99 5.06 25.93
N ARG A 247 -9.56 4.57 27.09
CA ARG A 247 -9.99 5.24 28.33
C ARG A 247 -9.13 6.50 28.38
N TYR A 248 -9.69 7.63 28.80
CA TYR A 248 -9.08 8.97 28.75
C TYR A 248 -9.26 9.77 27.45
N ALA A 249 -10.50 9.81 26.97
CA ALA A 249 -11.13 11.09 26.60
C ALA A 249 -12.55 11.07 27.15
N GLY A 250 -12.84 11.92 28.14
CA GLY A 250 -14.12 11.91 28.85
C GLY A 250 -15.30 12.23 27.94
N ALA A 251 -16.17 11.25 27.71
CA ALA A 251 -17.59 11.42 27.39
C ALA A 251 -18.28 10.06 27.55
N ALA A 252 -19.33 9.99 28.35
CA ALA A 252 -20.12 8.78 28.56
C ALA A 252 -20.84 8.37 27.27
N ALA A 253 -20.78 7.10 26.89
CA ALA A 253 -21.58 6.53 25.82
C ALA A 253 -22.11 5.14 26.19
N ALA A 254 -23.36 4.91 25.77
CA ALA A 254 -24.27 3.82 26.13
C ALA A 254 -23.76 2.39 25.88
N PRO A 255 -24.30 1.36 26.58
CA PRO A 255 -23.78 0.00 26.51
C PRO A 255 -24.09 -0.69 25.16
N PRO A 256 -23.12 -1.38 24.55
CA PRO A 256 -23.37 -2.27 23.42
C PRO A 256 -23.92 -3.64 23.85
N ALA A 257 -24.68 -4.27 22.96
CA ALA A 257 -25.31 -5.58 23.16
C ALA A 257 -24.28 -6.72 23.36
N PRO A 258 -24.61 -7.77 24.14
CA PRO A 258 -23.65 -8.79 24.52
C PRO A 258 -23.33 -9.77 23.38
N PHE A 259 -22.05 -9.84 23.02
CA PHE A 259 -21.47 -10.94 22.26
C PHE A 259 -20.93 -12.00 23.24
N VAL A 260 -21.27 -13.27 23.03
CA VAL A 260 -20.89 -14.38 23.92
C VAL A 260 -19.54 -14.97 23.48
N LEU A 261 -18.53 -14.86 24.35
CA LEU A 261 -17.24 -15.52 24.23
C LEU A 261 -17.32 -17.00 24.70
N PRO A 262 -16.60 -17.95 24.06
CA PRO A 262 -16.36 -19.27 24.65
C PRO A 262 -15.41 -19.15 25.88
N PRO A 263 -15.49 -20.08 26.85
CA PRO A 263 -14.85 -19.93 28.16
C PRO A 263 -13.31 -19.89 28.09
N ALA A 264 -12.74 -18.95 28.83
CA ALA A 264 -11.30 -18.72 28.97
C ALA A 264 -10.63 -19.76 29.88
N GLY A 265 -9.49 -20.29 29.45
CA GLY A 265 -8.48 -20.89 30.33
C GLY A 265 -7.66 -19.81 31.05
N PRO A 266 -6.92 -20.15 32.12
CA PRO A 266 -6.36 -19.17 33.04
C PRO A 266 -5.24 -18.31 32.43
N GLU A 267 -5.20 -17.10 32.95
CA GLU A 267 -4.40 -15.93 32.59
C GLU A 267 -2.89 -16.14 32.60
N GLY A 268 -2.28 -15.51 31.60
CA GLY A 268 -0.85 -15.25 31.47
C GLY A 268 -0.64 -14.40 30.22
N ALA A 269 -1.22 -13.19 30.20
CA ALA A 269 -1.13 -12.28 29.06
C ALA A 269 0.29 -11.70 28.95
N ALA A 270 1.21 -12.51 28.48
CA ALA A 270 2.46 -12.03 27.89
C ALA A 270 2.12 -11.28 26.61
N ALA A 271 2.78 -10.14 26.39
CA ALA A 271 2.78 -9.46 25.09
C ALA A 271 3.09 -10.49 23.98
N PRO A 272 2.49 -10.37 22.78
CA PRO A 272 2.80 -11.31 21.71
C PRO A 272 4.32 -11.27 21.46
N ARG A 273 4.98 -12.41 21.61
CA ARG A 273 6.35 -12.62 21.16
C ARG A 273 6.39 -12.29 19.67
N GLY A 274 6.87 -11.11 19.29
CA GLY A 274 6.80 -10.69 17.89
C GLY A 274 6.94 -9.20 17.64
N ALA A 275 6.77 -8.31 18.63
CA ALA A 275 7.32 -6.97 18.49
C ALA A 275 8.83 -7.15 18.33
N ARG A 276 9.34 -6.80 17.14
CA ARG A 276 10.76 -6.92 16.76
C ARG A 276 11.70 -6.11 17.67
N PHE A 277 11.09 -5.35 18.58
CA PHE A 277 11.69 -4.44 19.54
C PHE A 277 11.22 -4.72 20.99
N ALA A 278 10.59 -5.86 21.27
CA ALA A 278 10.41 -6.30 22.66
C ALA A 278 11.70 -6.97 23.16
N PRO A 279 12.22 -6.59 24.35
CA PRO A 279 13.38 -7.23 24.97
C PRO A 279 13.11 -8.68 25.39
#